data_AF-A0A485L3Y5-F1
#
_entry.id   AF-A0A485L3Y5-F1
#
_cell.length_a   1.000
_cell.length_b   1.000
_cell.length_c   1.000
_cell.angle_alpha   90.00
_cell.angle_beta   90.00
_cell.angle_gamma   90.00
#
_symmetry.space_group_name_H-M   'P 1'
#
loop_
_entity.id
_entity.type
_entity.pdbx_description
1 polymer ?
#
loop_
_entity_poly.entity_id
_entity_poly.type
_entity_poly.pdbx_seq_one_letter_code
_entity_poly.pdbx_strand_id
1 'polypeptide(L)'
;MGRVPRDPPVDPRALDDVVTFVKAQRPRALTKEERLDILMMHARLRQAGEKDICNKIAKLLGRQKNLIQAIWTEYLETRGVRVQTAMGNRTNHRTRFPRTDAVVSLVHDVVRQRGAMGLSTDASDILAYLEQHGAITVDHTSAKAEKASLRSVDRFLASIGLVKGVDGKLLPPTTFPSS
;
A
#
# COMPACT_ATOMS: atom_id res chain seq x y z
N MET A 1 -39.84 11.71 29.51
CA MET A 1 -39.51 11.81 28.07
C MET A 1 -38.28 12.69 27.93
N GLY A 2 -37.08 12.11 27.89
CA GLY A 2 -35.84 12.88 27.69
C GLY A 2 -35.78 13.40 26.26
N ARG A 3 -35.58 14.70 26.09
CA ARG A 3 -35.42 15.33 24.77
C ARG A 3 -34.15 14.76 24.14
N VAL A 4 -34.29 14.00 23.04
CA VAL A 4 -33.14 13.55 22.23
C VAL A 4 -32.39 14.81 21.80
N PRO A 5 -31.07 14.92 22.04
CA PRO A 5 -30.29 16.04 21.56
C PRO A 5 -30.46 16.12 20.04
N ARG A 6 -30.98 17.24 19.53
CA ARG A 6 -30.98 17.49 18.09
C ARG A 6 -29.57 17.93 17.72
N ASP A 7 -29.02 17.32 16.68
CA ASP A 7 -27.78 17.77 16.09
C ASP A 7 -27.91 19.26 15.74
N PRO A 8 -26.87 20.07 16.04
CA PRO A 8 -26.89 21.49 15.70
C PRO A 8 -27.00 21.65 14.18
N PRO A 9 -27.68 22.70 13.69
CA PRO A 9 -27.71 23.01 12.26
C PRO A 9 -26.28 23.22 11.76
N VAL A 10 -25.90 22.48 10.72
CA VAL A 10 -24.57 22.55 10.09
C VAL A 10 -24.65 23.45 8.85
N ASP A 11 -23.70 24.37 8.72
CA ASP A 11 -23.56 25.19 7.52
C ASP A 11 -23.27 24.30 6.28
N PRO A 12 -24.03 24.42 5.18
CA PRO A 12 -23.74 23.70 3.95
C PRO A 12 -22.30 23.81 3.46
N ARG A 13 -21.64 24.97 3.67
CA ARG A 13 -20.23 25.16 3.28
C ARG A 13 -19.29 24.27 4.10
N ALA A 14 -19.57 24.13 5.39
CA ALA A 14 -18.80 23.25 6.27
C ALA A 14 -18.92 21.77 5.86
N LEU A 15 -20.06 21.36 5.30
CA LEU A 15 -20.24 20.00 4.76
C LEU A 15 -19.35 19.75 3.53
N ASP A 16 -19.27 20.72 2.61
CA ASP A 16 -18.42 20.62 1.43
C ASP A 16 -16.92 20.60 1.80
N ASP A 17 -16.52 21.35 2.83
CA ASP A 17 -15.16 21.33 3.37
C ASP A 17 -14.80 19.96 3.94
N VAL A 18 -15.71 19.33 4.69
CA VAL A 18 -15.51 17.96 5.20
C VAL A 18 -15.36 16.95 4.06
N VAL A 19 -16.22 17.02 3.04
CA VAL A 19 -16.13 16.14 1.87
C VAL A 19 -14.79 16.33 1.15
N THR A 20 -14.34 17.57 1.01
CA THR A 20 -13.06 17.92 0.37
C THR A 20 -11.88 17.42 1.19
N PHE A 21 -11.90 17.60 2.51
CA PHE A 21 -10.89 17.08 3.43
C PHE A 21 -10.77 15.56 3.34
N VAL A 22 -11.90 14.84 3.40
CA VAL A 22 -11.92 13.38 3.29
C VAL A 22 -11.35 12.92 1.94
N LYS A 23 -11.74 13.56 0.83
CA LYS A 23 -11.19 13.24 -0.50
C LYS A 23 -9.67 13.45 -0.59
N ALA A 24 -9.13 14.47 0.09
CA ALA A 24 -7.70 14.77 0.09
C ALA A 24 -6.89 13.75 0.91
N GLN A 25 -7.40 13.32 2.06
CA GLN A 25 -6.69 12.41 2.97
C GLN A 25 -6.85 10.93 2.60
N ARG A 26 -7.93 10.57 1.90
CA ARG A 26 -8.29 9.16 1.73
C ARG A 26 -7.41 8.47 0.68
N PRO A 27 -6.78 7.33 1.03
CA PRO A 27 -6.00 6.56 0.06
C PRO A 27 -6.89 6.00 -1.06
N ARG A 28 -6.28 5.80 -2.25
CA ARG A 28 -6.97 5.20 -3.39
C ARG A 28 -7.32 3.73 -3.15
N ALA A 29 -6.44 2.98 -2.51
CA ALA A 29 -6.68 1.60 -2.15
C ALA A 29 -7.63 1.50 -0.95
N LEU A 30 -8.40 0.42 -0.89
CA LEU A 30 -9.31 0.17 0.23
C LEU A 30 -8.68 -0.81 1.21
N THR A 31 -8.73 -0.46 2.49
CA THR A 31 -8.36 -1.35 3.58
C THR A 31 -9.33 -2.51 3.72
N LYS A 32 -8.97 -3.52 4.53
CA LYS A 32 -9.87 -4.64 4.85
C LYS A 32 -11.18 -4.15 5.47
N GLU A 33 -11.07 -3.20 6.39
CA GLU A 33 -12.18 -2.62 7.14
C GLU A 33 -13.13 -1.90 6.19
N GLU A 34 -12.62 -1.03 5.31
CA GLU A 34 -13.44 -0.34 4.32
C GLU A 34 -14.19 -1.32 3.38
N ARG A 35 -13.57 -2.45 3.03
CA ARG A 35 -14.22 -3.48 2.21
C ARG A 35 -15.32 -4.22 2.99
N LEU A 36 -15.10 -4.51 4.28
CA LEU A 36 -16.10 -5.09 5.15
C LEU A 36 -17.30 -4.16 5.34
N ASP A 37 -17.04 -2.86 5.51
CA ASP A 37 -18.10 -1.85 5.62
C ASP A 37 -18.95 -1.77 4.35
N ILE A 38 -18.33 -1.85 3.17
CA ILE A 38 -19.04 -1.94 1.89
C ILE A 38 -19.96 -3.15 1.85
N LEU A 39 -19.49 -4.33 2.29
CA LEU A 39 -20.31 -5.55 2.33
C LEU A 39 -21.47 -5.41 3.33
N MET A 40 -21.21 -4.82 4.50
CA MET A 40 -22.24 -4.55 5.51
C MET A 40 -23.31 -3.60 4.95
N MET A 41 -22.92 -2.49 4.31
CA MET A 41 -23.86 -1.58 3.66
C MET A 41 -24.68 -2.28 2.57
N HIS A 42 -24.05 -3.13 1.78
CA HIS A 42 -24.74 -3.93 0.77
C HIS A 42 -25.83 -4.81 1.37
N ALA A 43 -25.51 -5.53 2.45
CA ALA A 43 -26.46 -6.40 3.14
C ALA A 43 -27.64 -5.61 3.71
N ARG A 44 -27.37 -4.50 4.41
CA ARG A 44 -28.40 -3.65 5.02
C ARG A 44 -29.32 -3.01 3.98
N LEU A 45 -28.77 -2.51 2.88
CA LEU A 45 -29.56 -1.92 1.80
C LEU A 45 -30.42 -2.96 1.06
N ARG A 46 -29.93 -4.19 0.90
CA ARG A 46 -30.76 -5.29 0.37
C ARG A 46 -31.92 -5.64 1.31
N GLN A 47 -31.65 -5.71 2.61
CA GLN A 47 -32.69 -5.94 3.62
C GLN A 47 -33.76 -4.84 3.61
N ALA A 48 -33.36 -3.59 3.36
CA ALA A 48 -34.26 -2.45 3.23
C ALA A 48 -35.01 -2.37 1.89
N GLY A 49 -34.80 -3.33 0.96
CA GLY A 49 -35.48 -3.36 -0.34
C GLY A 49 -34.99 -2.31 -1.34
N GLU A 50 -33.80 -1.74 -1.14
CA GLU A 50 -33.23 -0.74 -2.04
C GLU A 50 -32.91 -1.34 -3.41
N LYS A 51 -33.24 -0.62 -4.49
CA LYS A 51 -33.07 -1.12 -5.86
C LYS A 51 -31.69 -0.81 -6.43
N ASP A 52 -31.17 0.40 -6.18
CA ASP A 52 -29.91 0.86 -6.78
C ASP A 52 -28.75 0.93 -5.77
N ILE A 53 -28.49 -0.22 -5.16
CA ILE A 53 -27.60 -0.36 -3.99
C ILE A 53 -26.17 0.09 -4.32
N CYS A 54 -25.59 -0.39 -5.42
CA CYS A 54 -24.21 -0.07 -5.77
C CYS A 54 -24.02 1.44 -6.01
N ASN A 55 -24.97 2.11 -6.68
CA ASN A 55 -24.89 3.56 -6.89
C ASN A 55 -25.09 4.34 -5.59
N LYS A 56 -25.98 3.87 -4.70
CA LYS A 56 -26.21 4.52 -3.40
C LYS A 56 -24.95 4.45 -2.53
N ILE A 57 -24.34 3.28 -2.42
CA ILE A 57 -23.07 3.09 -1.70
C ILE A 57 -21.95 3.92 -2.36
N ALA A 58 -21.90 3.96 -3.70
CA ALA A 58 -20.91 4.76 -4.45
C ALA A 58 -20.99 6.24 -4.10
N LYS A 59 -22.21 6.79 -4.03
CA LYS A 59 -22.44 8.19 -3.65
C LYS A 59 -22.11 8.44 -2.19
N LEU A 60 -22.54 7.57 -1.28
CA LEU A 60 -22.29 7.71 0.16
C LEU A 60 -20.80 7.62 0.51
N LEU A 61 -20.08 6.70 -0.12
CA LEU A 61 -18.66 6.48 0.15
C LEU A 61 -17.74 7.27 -0.78
N GLY A 62 -18.24 7.94 -1.81
CA GLY A 62 -17.42 8.61 -2.82
C GLY A 62 -16.46 7.66 -3.56
N ARG A 63 -16.89 6.42 -3.85
CA ARG A 63 -16.10 5.40 -4.57
C ARG A 63 -16.77 5.02 -5.89
N GLN A 64 -16.00 4.44 -6.80
CA GLN A 64 -16.54 4.00 -8.10
C GLN A 64 -17.52 2.83 -7.93
N LYS A 65 -18.65 2.87 -8.65
CA LYS A 65 -19.67 1.81 -8.66
C LYS A 65 -19.08 0.43 -8.99
N ASN A 66 -18.21 0.37 -10.00
CA ASN A 66 -17.61 -0.88 -10.48
C ASN A 66 -16.79 -1.57 -9.39
N LEU A 67 -16.07 -0.79 -8.58
CA LEU A 67 -15.31 -1.31 -7.45
C LEU A 67 -16.24 -1.95 -6.40
N ILE A 68 -17.33 -1.27 -6.05
CA ILE A 68 -18.31 -1.76 -5.07
C ILE A 68 -18.95 -3.07 -5.57
N GLN A 69 -19.34 -3.10 -6.85
CA GLN A 69 -19.87 -4.30 -7.48
C GLN A 69 -18.86 -5.45 -7.45
N ALA A 70 -17.60 -5.19 -7.79
CA ALA A 70 -16.54 -6.20 -7.77
C ALA A 70 -16.32 -6.77 -6.36
N ILE A 71 -16.31 -5.93 -5.32
CA ILE A 71 -16.16 -6.37 -3.92
C ILE A 71 -17.31 -7.30 -3.52
N TRP A 72 -18.55 -6.96 -3.90
CA TRP A 72 -19.70 -7.79 -3.61
C TRP A 72 -19.65 -9.14 -4.32
N THR A 73 -19.31 -9.16 -5.62
CA THR A 73 -19.18 -10.39 -6.41
C THR A 73 -18.06 -11.28 -5.86
N GLU A 74 -16.89 -10.71 -5.58
CA GLU A 74 -15.75 -11.45 -5.03
C GLU A 74 -16.10 -12.12 -3.69
N TYR A 75 -16.87 -11.44 -2.83
CA TYR A 75 -17.34 -12.02 -1.58
C TYR A 75 -18.32 -13.18 -1.80
N LEU A 76 -19.24 -13.07 -2.77
CA LEU A 76 -20.18 -14.15 -3.08
C LEU A 76 -19.46 -15.39 -3.60
N GLU A 77 -18.41 -15.22 -4.39
CA GLU A 77 -17.62 -16.32 -4.96
C GLU A 77 -16.68 -16.97 -3.93
N THR A 78 -15.93 -16.15 -3.18
CA THR A 78 -14.82 -16.65 -2.35
C THR A 78 -15.16 -16.76 -0.87
N ARG A 79 -16.27 -16.13 -0.42
CA ARG A 79 -16.60 -15.93 1.00
C ARG A 79 -15.50 -15.25 1.82
N GLY A 80 -14.55 -14.60 1.16
CA GLY A 80 -13.42 -13.90 1.77
C GLY A 80 -13.38 -12.43 1.39
N VAL A 81 -12.63 -11.65 2.18
CA VAL A 81 -12.32 -10.24 1.87
C VAL A 81 -10.83 -10.15 1.60
N ARG A 82 -10.45 -9.97 0.34
CA ARG A 82 -9.05 -9.73 -0.05
C ARG A 82 -8.79 -8.24 -0.05
N VAL A 83 -7.72 -7.80 0.58
CA VAL A 83 -7.28 -6.41 0.48
C VAL A 83 -6.46 -6.30 -0.79
N GLN A 84 -6.83 -5.34 -1.66
CA GLN A 84 -5.85 -4.88 -2.64
C GLN A 84 -4.91 -3.98 -1.86
N THR A 85 -3.75 -4.51 -1.47
CA THR A 85 -2.64 -3.65 -1.05
C THR A 85 -2.49 -2.59 -2.14
N ALA A 86 -2.42 -1.32 -1.75
CA ALA A 86 -2.12 -0.25 -2.69
C ALA A 86 -0.89 -0.71 -3.47
N MET A 87 -1.10 -1.04 -4.75
CA MET A 87 -0.02 -1.58 -5.55
C MET A 87 1.01 -0.47 -5.65
N GLY A 88 2.10 -0.60 -4.90
CA GLY A 88 3.36 0.05 -5.25
C GLY A 88 3.65 -0.36 -6.68
N ASN A 89 3.39 0.56 -7.61
CA ASN A 89 3.55 0.46 -9.06
C ASN A 89 3.29 -0.93 -9.69
N ARG A 90 2.03 -1.20 -10.04
CA ARG A 90 1.74 -2.17 -11.10
C ARG A 90 2.02 -1.57 -12.49
N THR A 91 3.26 -1.18 -12.78
CA THR A 91 3.69 -0.87 -14.15
C THR A 91 4.45 -2.06 -14.68
N ASN A 92 3.74 -3.04 -15.27
CA ASN A 92 4.13 -4.09 -16.24
C ASN A 92 5.58 -4.64 -16.33
N HIS A 93 6.37 -4.49 -15.28
CA HIS A 93 7.70 -5.03 -15.15
C HIS A 93 7.78 -5.57 -13.73
N ARG A 94 7.44 -6.87 -13.60
CA ARG A 94 7.43 -7.66 -12.35
C ARG A 94 8.72 -7.56 -11.51
N THR A 95 9.76 -6.91 -12.03
CA THR A 95 11.10 -6.77 -11.47
C THR A 95 11.60 -5.31 -11.39
N ARG A 96 10.77 -4.30 -11.69
CA ARG A 96 11.20 -2.90 -11.66
C ARG A 96 10.78 -2.21 -10.37
N PHE A 97 11.75 -2.00 -9.48
CA PHE A 97 11.61 -1.21 -8.27
C PHE A 97 11.08 0.20 -8.58
N PRO A 98 10.02 0.66 -7.89
CA PRO A 98 9.70 2.09 -7.81
C PRO A 98 10.92 2.84 -7.28
N ARG A 99 11.55 3.68 -8.10
CA ARG A 99 12.58 4.61 -7.63
C ARG A 99 11.89 5.82 -6.98
N THR A 100 11.12 5.57 -5.92
CA THR A 100 10.51 6.62 -5.11
C THR A 100 11.46 6.98 -3.98
N ASP A 101 11.54 8.27 -3.64
CA ASP A 101 12.44 8.77 -2.60
C ASP A 101 12.19 8.09 -1.24
N ALA A 102 10.96 7.64 -0.99
CA ALA A 102 10.60 6.86 0.19
C ALA A 102 11.30 5.48 0.24
N VAL A 103 11.37 4.76 -0.88
CA VAL A 103 12.04 3.44 -0.95
C VAL A 103 13.56 3.61 -0.89
N VAL A 104 14.09 4.66 -1.52
CA VAL A 104 15.52 5.00 -1.44
C VAL A 104 15.91 5.34 0.00
N SER A 105 15.12 6.16 0.69
CA SER A 105 15.36 6.54 2.09
C SER A 105 15.32 5.33 3.03
N LEU A 106 14.33 4.44 2.87
CA LEU A 106 14.24 3.19 3.65
C LEU A 106 15.47 2.30 3.50
N VAL A 107 16.02 2.19 2.28
CA VAL A 107 17.23 1.40 2.03
C VAL A 107 18.47 2.08 2.61
N HIS A 108 18.59 3.40 2.54
CA HIS A 108 19.68 4.10 3.22
C HIS A 108 19.60 3.99 4.73
N ASP A 109 18.41 4.03 5.31
CA ASP A 109 18.19 3.91 6.75
C ASP A 109 18.61 2.52 7.26
N VAL A 110 18.23 1.44 6.57
CA VAL A 110 18.62 0.08 7.01
C VAL A 110 20.12 -0.15 6.89
N VAL A 111 20.74 0.33 5.80
CA VAL A 111 22.20 0.22 5.60
C VAL A 111 22.94 1.03 6.66
N ARG A 112 22.44 2.24 7.00
CA ARG A 112 23.01 3.08 8.05
C ARG A 112 22.85 2.47 9.44
N GLN A 113 21.66 1.95 9.78
CA GLN A 113 21.39 1.33 11.07
C GLN A 113 22.23 0.07 11.28
N ARG A 114 22.30 -0.81 10.28
CA ARG A 114 23.12 -2.03 10.35
C ARG A 114 24.62 -1.72 10.35
N GLY A 115 25.05 -0.72 9.56
CA GLY A 115 26.41 -0.21 9.59
C GLY A 115 26.82 0.35 10.97
N ALA A 116 25.92 1.07 11.64
CA ALA A 116 26.13 1.57 13.01
C ALA A 116 26.26 0.44 14.05
N MET A 117 25.64 -0.71 13.79
CA MET A 117 25.77 -1.93 14.60
C MET A 117 26.95 -2.82 14.18
N GLY A 118 27.75 -2.42 13.18
CA GLY A 118 28.86 -3.20 12.64
C GLY A 118 28.43 -4.44 11.84
N LEU A 119 27.15 -4.52 11.45
CA LEU A 119 26.59 -5.65 10.71
C LEU A 119 26.67 -5.43 9.20
N SER A 120 27.11 -6.46 8.47
CA SER A 120 27.01 -6.49 7.01
C SER A 120 25.53 -6.46 6.59
N THR A 121 25.27 -5.79 5.47
CA THR A 121 23.94 -5.76 4.85
C THR A 121 24.04 -6.38 3.47
N ASP A 122 23.35 -7.50 3.29
CA ASP A 122 23.30 -8.21 2.02
C ASP A 122 21.96 -7.96 1.31
N ALA A 123 21.88 -8.31 0.02
CA ALA A 123 20.67 -8.12 -0.77
C ALA A 123 19.46 -8.89 -0.22
N SER A 124 19.70 -10.03 0.45
CA SER A 124 18.67 -10.80 1.17
C SER A 124 18.11 -10.03 2.37
N ASP A 125 18.97 -9.35 3.13
CA ASP A 125 18.55 -8.56 4.29
C ASP A 125 17.69 -7.36 3.85
N ILE A 126 18.08 -6.72 2.75
CA ILE A 126 17.32 -5.60 2.18
C ILE A 126 16.00 -6.08 1.59
N LEU A 127 15.97 -7.25 0.95
CA LEU A 127 14.74 -7.85 0.46
C LEU A 127 13.76 -8.12 1.61
N ALA A 128 14.24 -8.74 2.69
CA ALA A 128 13.44 -9.01 3.89
C ALA A 128 12.95 -7.71 4.56
N TYR A 129 13.79 -6.69 4.64
CA TYR A 129 13.43 -5.40 5.23
C TYR A 129 12.38 -4.65 4.39
N LEU A 130 12.52 -4.66 3.06
CA LEU A 130 11.54 -4.04 2.15
C LEU A 130 10.20 -4.78 2.15
N GLU A 131 10.21 -6.09 2.33
CA GLU A 131 9.00 -6.89 2.51
C GLU A 131 8.31 -6.59 3.85
N GLN A 132 9.07 -6.52 4.95
CA GLN A 132 8.57 -6.17 6.28
C GLN A 132 7.90 -4.79 6.32
N HIS A 133 8.45 -3.82 5.58
CA HIS A 133 7.88 -2.47 5.46
C HIS A 133 6.80 -2.36 4.36
N GLY A 134 6.40 -3.47 3.74
CA GLY A 134 5.32 -3.52 2.75
C GLY A 134 5.64 -2.82 1.42
N ALA A 135 6.91 -2.53 1.15
CA ALA A 135 7.35 -1.89 -0.09
C ALA A 135 7.37 -2.88 -1.27
N ILE A 136 7.56 -4.17 -1.00
CA ILE A 136 7.52 -5.25 -1.98
C ILE A 136 6.81 -6.49 -1.40
N THR A 137 6.27 -7.33 -2.27
CA THR A 137 5.76 -8.66 -1.90
C THR A 137 6.56 -9.69 -2.68
N VAL A 138 7.22 -10.60 -1.98
CA VAL A 138 8.01 -11.66 -2.59
C VAL A 138 7.24 -12.97 -2.52
N ASP A 139 7.25 -13.71 -3.61
CA ASP A 139 6.70 -15.06 -3.63
C ASP A 139 7.80 -16.06 -3.24
N HIS A 140 7.83 -16.42 -1.95
CA HIS A 140 8.76 -17.40 -1.38
C HIS A 140 8.43 -18.85 -1.72
N THR A 141 7.29 -19.12 -2.36
CA THR A 141 6.91 -20.49 -2.77
C THR A 141 7.65 -20.95 -4.03
N SER A 142 8.27 -20.01 -4.75
CA SER A 142 9.00 -20.28 -5.98
C SER A 142 10.44 -19.77 -5.89
N ALA A 143 11.40 -20.70 -5.82
CA ALA A 143 12.83 -20.39 -5.87
C ALA A 143 13.24 -19.56 -7.11
N LYS A 144 12.45 -19.63 -8.19
CA LYS A 144 12.64 -18.82 -9.41
C LYS A 144 12.22 -17.36 -9.20
N ALA A 145 11.13 -17.13 -8.46
CA ALA A 145 10.63 -15.80 -8.14
C ALA A 145 11.52 -15.09 -7.10
N GLU A 146 12.01 -15.84 -6.12
CA GLU A 146 12.96 -15.36 -5.12
C GLU A 146 14.28 -14.89 -5.76
N LYS A 147 14.89 -15.72 -6.62
CA LYS A 147 16.10 -15.34 -7.38
C LYS A 147 15.87 -14.17 -8.34
N ALA A 148 14.65 -13.99 -8.87
CA ALA A 148 14.31 -12.83 -9.68
C ALA A 148 14.22 -11.56 -8.83
N SER A 149 13.71 -11.67 -7.60
CA SER A 149 13.58 -10.57 -6.64
C SER A 149 14.95 -10.09 -6.16
N LEU A 150 15.85 -11.01 -5.79
CA LEU A 150 17.24 -10.69 -5.42
C LEU A 150 18.00 -9.97 -6.54
N ARG A 151 17.89 -10.44 -7.78
CA ARG A 151 18.50 -9.77 -8.94
C ARG A 151 17.93 -8.37 -9.20
N SER A 152 16.68 -8.16 -8.81
CA SER A 152 16.03 -6.87 -8.96
C SER A 152 16.50 -5.90 -7.86
N VAL A 153 16.67 -6.39 -6.63
CA VAL A 153 17.29 -5.64 -5.52
C VAL A 153 18.71 -5.22 -5.89
N ASP A 154 19.51 -6.15 -6.44
CA ASP A 154 20.87 -5.84 -6.88
C ASP A 154 20.92 -4.73 -7.94
N ARG A 155 20.01 -4.76 -8.92
CA ARG A 155 19.90 -3.68 -9.92
C ARG A 155 19.46 -2.36 -9.30
N PHE A 156 18.56 -2.42 -8.32
CA PHE A 156 18.10 -1.21 -7.62
C PHE A 156 19.23 -0.58 -6.81
N LEU A 157 19.99 -1.39 -6.07
CA LEU A 157 21.15 -0.95 -5.28
C LEU A 157 22.22 -0.31 -6.16
N ALA A 158 22.55 -0.95 -7.29
CA ALA A 158 23.45 -0.38 -8.28
C ALA A 158 22.94 0.98 -8.83
N SER A 159 21.62 1.13 -9.01
CA SER A 159 21.02 2.38 -9.49
C SER A 159 21.02 3.54 -8.48
N ILE A 160 21.16 3.24 -7.18
CA ILE A 160 21.25 4.24 -6.10
C ILE A 160 22.69 4.45 -5.62
N GLY A 161 23.68 3.85 -6.30
CA GLY A 161 25.10 4.03 -6.00
C GLY A 161 25.62 3.19 -4.84
N LEU A 162 24.82 2.22 -4.34
CA LEU A 162 25.29 1.21 -3.39
C LEU A 162 25.87 0.04 -4.17
N VAL A 163 27.20 0.03 -4.29
CA VAL A 163 27.92 -1.02 -5.04
C VAL A 163 28.29 -2.16 -4.08
N LYS A 164 28.13 -3.40 -4.55
CA LYS A 164 28.69 -4.57 -3.86
C LYS A 164 30.21 -4.50 -3.89
N GLY A 165 30.85 -4.53 -2.74
CA GLY A 165 32.28 -4.77 -2.61
C GLY A 165 32.65 -6.18 -3.08
N VAL A 166 33.96 -6.43 -3.21
CA VAL A 166 34.56 -7.68 -3.73
C VAL A 166 34.07 -8.93 -2.98
N ASP A 167 33.63 -8.77 -1.73
CA ASP A 167 33.12 -9.84 -0.86
C ASP A 167 31.61 -10.07 -0.95
N GLY A 168 30.89 -9.37 -1.85
CA GLY A 168 29.42 -9.45 -1.99
C GLY A 168 28.62 -8.54 -1.05
N LYS A 169 29.30 -7.80 -0.16
CA LYS A 169 28.73 -6.90 0.84
C LYS A 169 28.47 -5.50 0.27
N LEU A 170 27.40 -4.83 0.70
CA LEU A 170 27.14 -3.44 0.29
C LEU A 170 28.01 -2.49 1.08
N LEU A 171 28.81 -1.69 0.38
CA LEU A 171 29.61 -0.64 0.99
C LEU A 171 28.77 0.65 1.09
N PRO A 172 28.87 1.42 2.18
CA PRO A 172 28.32 2.77 2.19
C PRO A 172 28.96 3.58 1.05
N PRO A 173 28.27 4.60 0.50
CA PRO A 173 28.85 5.44 -0.53
C PRO A 173 30.12 6.07 0.03
N THR A 174 31.27 5.59 -0.44
CA THR A 174 32.58 6.09 -0.06
C THR A 174 32.66 7.55 -0.47
N THR A 175 32.85 8.39 0.53
CA THR A 175 33.54 9.69 0.49
C THR A 175 34.33 9.85 -0.80
N PHE A 176 33.90 10.79 -1.64
CA PHE A 176 34.76 11.34 -2.68
C PHE A 176 36.08 11.77 -2.02
N PRO A 177 37.25 11.29 -2.46
CA PRO A 177 38.50 11.92 -2.06
C PRO A 177 38.54 13.32 -2.70
N SER A 178 38.53 14.36 -1.86
CA SER A 178 39.03 15.67 -2.28
C SER A 178 40.52 15.54 -2.55
N SER A 179 40.92 15.66 -3.81
CA SER A 179 42.18 16.25 -4.27
C SER A 179 42.09 16.52 -5.77
#